data_AF-A0A923QU97-F1
#
_entry.id   AF-A0A923QU97-F1
#
_cell.length_a   1.000
_cell.length_b   1.000
_cell.length_c   1.000
_cell.angle_alpha   90.00
_cell.angle_beta   90.00
_cell.angle_gamma   90.00
#
_symmetry.space_group_name_H-M   'P 1'
#
loop_
_entity.id
_entity.type
_entity.pdbx_description
1 polymer ?
#
loop_
_entity_poly.entity_id
_entity_poly.type
_entity_poly.pdbx_seq_one_letter_code
_entity_poly.pdbx_strand_id
1 'polypeptide(L)'
;MSSEKEYEAFQQIPAWKRLSTRLWQPWFAALIFAVAIAVVLYLRYPGRFDTYTSKIPQDFGVYVKAWQRYTQGENPYVASEYLAFKYAPGMLALIGVLPQAPTDAWFAFSTICIGGLALAMMIGARYRTWKDVVAIMLGVLLAWKGILECLDYGQVELFIFPILIVATSIYTRQTLLAGVLIGMLPWIKLPLLFMLVPFFLASSRREREGGKPPLRRLKLFFSGFLLSSVFWGAGLPSLAFGPDRALKLSQSWYAVIRDQPANLFLNNINQSLWASVGRWVELHYAHSHLAALGIAGVISGLLLGILVIRRPYAPTAQDSFAWITPWLIMGQLVNPLSWRWGSVYLLGSCFAAFRPGRRFLWLRGILWVGVLVLFLLQQNPFVKGVLGLSHWTDLHEMGVITLYWVALLLLSL
;
A
#
# COMPACT_ATOMS: atom_id res chain seq x y z
N MET A 1 29.49 10.33 -31.74
CA MET A 1 29.45 10.01 -33.18
C MET A 1 28.56 8.80 -33.54
N SER A 2 27.98 8.01 -32.60
CA SER A 2 27.06 6.91 -32.96
C SER A 2 25.59 7.32 -33.10
N SER A 3 25.14 8.41 -32.45
CA SER A 3 23.70 8.76 -32.40
C SER A 3 23.16 9.39 -33.69
N GLU A 4 23.97 10.12 -34.46
CA GLU A 4 23.52 10.73 -35.72
C GLU A 4 23.30 9.68 -36.81
N LYS A 5 24.21 8.71 -36.95
CA LYS A 5 24.06 7.61 -37.91
C LYS A 5 22.89 6.68 -37.56
N GLU A 6 22.64 6.43 -36.28
CA GLU A 6 21.44 5.68 -35.84
C GLU A 6 20.15 6.47 -36.09
N TYR A 7 20.17 7.79 -35.95
CA TYR A 7 19.01 8.65 -36.20
C TYR A 7 18.68 8.74 -37.69
N GLU A 8 19.68 8.89 -38.55
CA GLU A 8 19.52 8.87 -40.01
C GLU A 8 19.01 7.51 -40.51
N ALA A 9 19.56 6.41 -40.00
CA ALA A 9 19.10 5.06 -40.32
C ALA A 9 17.64 4.82 -39.87
N PHE A 10 17.24 5.39 -38.73
CA PHE A 10 15.86 5.32 -38.25
C PHE A 10 14.88 6.14 -39.11
N GLN A 11 15.32 7.26 -39.69
CA GLN A 11 14.48 8.07 -40.60
C GLN A 11 14.20 7.39 -41.95
N GLN A 12 15.08 6.51 -42.41
CA GLN A 12 14.92 5.75 -43.66
C GLN A 12 13.92 4.58 -43.55
N ILE A 13 13.49 4.20 -42.34
CA ILE A 13 12.49 3.15 -42.14
C ILE A 13 11.09 3.69 -42.52
N PRO A 14 10.28 2.97 -43.32
CA PRO A 14 8.91 3.37 -43.63
C PRO A 14 8.10 3.69 -42.36
N ALA A 15 7.27 4.73 -42.39
CA ALA A 15 6.53 5.20 -41.21
C ALA A 15 5.74 4.08 -40.50
N TRP A 16 5.17 3.14 -41.26
CA TRP A 16 4.46 1.98 -40.72
C TRP A 16 5.38 0.97 -39.98
N LYS A 17 6.63 0.77 -40.43
CA LYS A 17 7.63 -0.06 -39.73
C LYS A 17 8.18 0.63 -38.48
N ARG A 18 8.28 1.97 -38.47
CA ARG A 18 8.59 2.75 -37.27
C ARG A 18 7.45 2.69 -36.25
N LEU A 19 6.21 2.72 -36.71
CA LEU A 19 5.03 2.58 -35.86
C LEU A 19 4.98 1.19 -35.23
N SER A 20 5.17 0.13 -36.03
CA SER A 20 5.16 -1.25 -35.51
C SER A 20 6.27 -1.47 -34.47
N THR A 21 7.50 -1.02 -34.72
CA THR A 21 8.60 -1.13 -33.74
C THR A 21 8.37 -0.35 -32.45
N ARG A 22 7.59 0.74 -32.46
CA ARG A 22 7.17 1.45 -31.24
C ARG A 22 6.03 0.75 -30.49
N LEU A 23 5.06 0.20 -31.22
CA LEU A 23 3.92 -0.54 -30.63
C LEU A 23 4.35 -1.81 -29.90
N TRP A 24 5.46 -2.44 -30.32
CA TRP A 24 6.02 -3.64 -29.68
C TRP A 24 7.00 -3.34 -28.53
N GLN A 25 7.08 -2.08 -28.05
CA GLN A 25 7.96 -1.76 -26.91
C GLN A 25 7.30 -2.13 -25.57
N PRO A 26 8.03 -2.76 -24.63
CA PRO A 26 7.45 -3.22 -23.36
C PRO A 26 6.82 -2.11 -22.52
N TRP A 27 7.39 -0.90 -22.52
CA TRP A 27 6.80 0.25 -21.80
C TRP A 27 5.45 0.67 -22.37
N PHE A 28 5.26 0.55 -23.69
CA PHE A 28 4.00 0.89 -24.34
C PHE A 28 2.93 -0.16 -24.05
N ALA A 29 3.30 -1.44 -24.04
CA ALA A 29 2.42 -2.52 -23.59
C ALA A 29 2.00 -2.36 -22.12
N ALA A 30 2.94 -1.99 -21.24
CA ALA A 30 2.63 -1.70 -19.83
C ALA A 30 1.71 -0.48 -19.68
N LEU A 31 1.87 0.56 -20.52
CA LEU A 31 0.97 1.71 -20.56
C LEU A 31 -0.44 1.31 -20.97
N ILE A 32 -0.60 0.57 -22.07
CA ILE A 32 -1.91 0.07 -22.51
C ILE A 32 -2.54 -0.76 -21.40
N PHE A 33 -1.77 -1.66 -20.78
CA PHE A 33 -2.26 -2.49 -19.69
C PHE A 33 -2.73 -1.64 -18.49
N ALA A 34 -1.93 -0.67 -18.05
CA ALA A 34 -2.29 0.22 -16.95
C ALA A 34 -3.56 1.03 -17.23
N VAL A 35 -3.69 1.55 -18.46
CA VAL A 35 -4.89 2.28 -18.92
C VAL A 35 -6.09 1.35 -19.00
N ALA A 36 -5.94 0.13 -19.51
CA ALA A 36 -7.03 -0.84 -19.59
C ALA A 36 -7.56 -1.20 -18.18
N ILE A 37 -6.67 -1.43 -17.21
CA ILE A 37 -7.05 -1.64 -15.82
C ILE A 37 -7.80 -0.42 -15.26
N ALA A 38 -7.28 0.79 -15.50
CA ALA A 38 -7.93 2.02 -15.06
C ALA A 38 -9.34 2.17 -15.65
N VAL A 39 -9.51 1.90 -16.95
CA VAL A 39 -10.81 1.94 -17.63
C VAL A 39 -11.76 0.89 -17.06
N VAL A 40 -11.32 -0.35 -16.86
CA VAL A 40 -12.14 -1.42 -16.26
C VAL A 40 -12.62 -1.03 -14.86
N LEU A 41 -11.72 -0.50 -14.02
CA LEU A 41 -12.09 -0.04 -12.68
C LEU A 41 -12.99 1.20 -12.73
N TYR A 42 -12.71 2.14 -13.62
CA TYR A 42 -13.50 3.35 -13.81
C TYR A 42 -14.94 3.01 -14.23
N LEU A 43 -15.11 2.11 -15.20
CA LEU A 43 -16.45 1.67 -15.64
C LEU A 43 -17.19 0.89 -14.56
N ARG A 44 -16.49 0.16 -13.69
CA ARG A 44 -17.11 -0.64 -12.63
C ARG A 44 -17.55 0.18 -11.42
N TYR A 45 -16.70 1.10 -10.96
CA TYR A 45 -16.94 1.87 -9.74
C TYR A 45 -17.55 3.24 -10.09
N PRO A 46 -16.80 4.24 -10.60
CA PRO A 46 -17.34 5.50 -11.12
C PRO A 46 -18.51 5.34 -12.12
N GLY A 47 -18.39 4.42 -13.08
CA GLY A 47 -19.31 4.29 -14.22
C GLY A 47 -20.64 3.61 -13.93
N ARG A 48 -20.83 3.08 -12.71
CA ARG A 48 -22.11 2.53 -12.24
C ARG A 48 -22.71 3.35 -11.09
N PHE A 49 -22.20 4.56 -10.82
CA PHE A 49 -22.65 5.35 -9.68
C PHE A 49 -24.15 5.62 -9.66
N ASP A 50 -24.79 5.81 -10.81
CA ASP A 50 -26.24 6.01 -10.89
C ASP A 50 -27.03 4.84 -10.30
N THR A 51 -26.48 3.61 -10.39
CA THR A 51 -27.05 2.39 -9.79
C THR A 51 -26.69 2.22 -8.30
N TYR A 52 -25.67 2.93 -7.81
CA TYR A 52 -25.16 2.88 -6.43
C TYR A 52 -25.42 4.16 -5.62
N THR A 53 -26.25 5.08 -6.13
CA THR A 53 -26.62 6.37 -5.50
C THR A 53 -27.07 6.25 -4.03
N SER A 54 -27.44 5.05 -3.56
CA SER A 54 -27.82 4.77 -2.18
C SER A 54 -26.77 4.09 -1.29
N LYS A 55 -25.55 3.76 -1.78
CA LYS A 55 -24.56 2.97 -1.02
C LYS A 55 -23.15 3.55 -1.09
N ILE A 56 -22.86 4.48 -0.19
CA ILE A 56 -21.49 4.90 0.11
C ILE A 56 -20.75 3.71 0.74
N PRO A 57 -19.52 3.39 0.32
CA PRO A 57 -18.73 2.34 0.96
C PRO A 57 -18.60 2.58 2.45
N GLN A 58 -18.74 1.52 3.25
CA GLN A 58 -18.83 1.61 4.71
C GLN A 58 -17.68 2.41 5.32
N ASP A 59 -16.44 2.16 4.88
CA ASP A 59 -15.27 2.76 5.50
C ASP A 59 -15.00 4.18 5.01
N PHE A 60 -15.34 4.49 3.75
CA PHE A 60 -15.35 5.88 3.28
C PHE A 60 -16.45 6.70 3.97
N GLY A 61 -17.61 6.11 4.21
CA GLY A 61 -18.74 6.76 4.88
C GLY A 61 -18.42 7.26 6.29
N VAL A 62 -17.44 6.67 6.97
CA VAL A 62 -16.98 7.15 8.30
C VAL A 62 -16.39 8.56 8.19
N TYR A 63 -15.56 8.81 7.18
CA TYR A 63 -14.95 10.11 6.95
C TYR A 63 -16.01 11.19 6.70
N VAL A 64 -17.02 10.86 5.89
CA VAL A 64 -18.13 11.75 5.56
C VAL A 64 -18.98 12.06 6.80
N LYS A 65 -19.34 11.03 7.58
CA LYS A 65 -20.11 11.21 8.82
C LYS A 65 -19.36 12.05 9.85
N ALA A 66 -18.05 11.84 9.98
CA ALA A 66 -17.20 12.64 10.85
C ALA A 66 -17.20 14.12 10.44
N TRP A 67 -17.10 14.39 9.14
CA TRP A 67 -17.19 15.74 8.61
C TRP A 67 -18.56 16.38 8.87
N GLN A 68 -19.65 15.64 8.64
CA GLN A 68 -21.02 16.11 8.91
C GLN A 68 -21.22 16.50 10.38
N ARG A 69 -20.81 15.63 11.32
CA ARG A 69 -20.84 15.93 12.76
C ARG A 69 -20.07 17.20 13.09
N TYR A 70 -18.86 17.32 12.55
CA TYR A 70 -18.04 18.51 12.76
C TYR A 70 -18.75 19.79 12.30
N THR A 71 -19.39 19.76 11.12
CA THR A 71 -20.14 20.91 10.58
C THR A 71 -21.42 21.21 11.38
N GLN A 72 -21.97 20.22 12.08
CA GLN A 72 -23.10 20.37 13.00
C GLN A 72 -22.68 20.87 14.39
N GLY A 73 -21.39 21.10 14.63
CA GLY A 73 -20.85 21.52 15.93
C GLY A 73 -20.62 20.38 16.92
N GLU A 74 -20.75 19.12 16.48
CA GLU A 74 -20.54 17.94 17.29
C GLU A 74 -19.07 17.47 17.26
N ASN A 75 -18.71 16.58 18.20
CA ASN A 75 -17.40 15.93 18.17
C ASN A 75 -17.36 14.86 17.06
N PRO A 76 -16.45 14.96 16.07
CA PRO A 76 -16.35 13.99 14.99
C PRO A 76 -15.79 12.63 15.43
N TYR A 77 -15.22 12.52 16.64
CA TYR A 77 -14.61 11.29 17.16
C TYR A 77 -15.50 10.66 18.24
N VAL A 78 -16.16 9.55 17.89
CA VAL A 78 -17.11 8.84 18.75
C VAL A 78 -16.55 7.48 19.14
N ALA A 79 -16.44 7.20 20.44
CA ALA A 79 -15.81 5.99 20.97
C ALA A 79 -16.54 4.69 20.58
N SER A 80 -17.86 4.74 20.38
CA SER A 80 -18.66 3.58 19.94
C SER A 80 -18.49 3.23 18.46
N GLU A 81 -17.84 4.07 17.67
CA GLU A 81 -17.55 3.77 16.27
C GLU A 81 -16.16 3.12 16.15
N TYR A 82 -16.17 1.81 15.85
CA TYR A 82 -14.99 0.96 15.63
C TYR A 82 -14.07 1.38 14.47
N LEU A 83 -14.19 2.61 13.96
CA LEU A 83 -13.51 3.13 12.78
C LEU A 83 -13.03 4.59 12.95
N ALA A 84 -13.32 5.25 14.07
CA ALA A 84 -12.92 6.64 14.33
C ALA A 84 -11.39 6.83 14.43
N PHE A 85 -10.62 5.76 14.66
CA PHE A 85 -9.15 5.78 14.63
C PHE A 85 -8.56 5.85 13.21
N LYS A 86 -9.38 5.72 12.15
CA LYS A 86 -8.91 5.65 10.76
C LYS A 86 -8.35 6.96 10.21
N TYR A 87 -8.63 8.09 10.85
CA TYR A 87 -8.27 9.40 10.32
C TYR A 87 -7.87 10.36 11.42
N ALA A 88 -6.69 10.96 11.25
CA ALA A 88 -6.27 12.06 12.11
C ALA A 88 -7.02 13.36 11.74
N PRO A 89 -6.98 14.41 12.58
CA PRO A 89 -7.57 15.71 12.27
C PRO A 89 -7.10 16.30 10.93
N GLY A 90 -5.86 16.03 10.51
CA GLY A 90 -5.37 16.46 9.19
C GLY A 90 -6.11 15.80 8.02
N MET A 91 -6.50 14.53 8.17
CA MET A 91 -7.35 13.86 7.18
C MET A 91 -8.79 14.38 7.22
N LEU A 92 -9.32 14.69 8.40
CA LEU A 92 -10.63 15.33 8.52
C LEU A 92 -10.66 16.66 7.75
N ALA A 93 -9.59 17.45 7.82
CA ALA A 93 -9.44 18.69 7.04
C ALA A 93 -9.45 18.44 5.53
N LEU A 94 -8.78 17.39 5.03
CA LEU A 94 -8.82 17.03 3.61
C LEU A 94 -10.21 16.62 3.15
N ILE A 95 -10.93 15.85 3.97
CA ILE A 95 -12.28 15.40 3.63
C ILE A 95 -13.22 16.59 3.47
N GLY A 96 -13.02 17.66 4.24
CA GLY A 96 -13.76 18.91 4.10
C GLY A 96 -13.57 19.64 2.77
N VAL A 97 -12.55 19.28 1.97
CA VAL A 97 -12.32 19.83 0.62
C VAL A 97 -13.08 19.04 -0.45
N LEU A 98 -13.51 17.81 -0.16
CA LEU A 98 -14.31 17.02 -1.09
C LEU A 98 -15.72 17.62 -1.25
N PRO A 99 -16.44 17.29 -2.34
CA PRO A 99 -17.84 17.65 -2.50
C PRO A 99 -18.68 17.31 -1.25
N GLN A 100 -19.63 18.18 -0.90
CA GLN A 100 -20.45 17.97 0.30
C GLN A 100 -21.42 16.79 0.13
N ALA A 101 -21.87 16.54 -1.11
CA ALA A 101 -22.67 15.37 -1.42
C ALA A 101 -21.79 14.11 -1.27
N PRO A 102 -22.17 13.16 -0.38
CA PRO A 102 -21.34 11.98 -0.09
C PRO A 102 -21.05 11.11 -1.32
N THR A 103 -22.00 11.04 -2.25
CA THR A 103 -21.87 10.35 -3.53
C THR A 103 -20.79 10.97 -4.39
N ASP A 104 -20.80 12.30 -4.51
CA ASP A 104 -19.86 13.05 -5.34
C ASP A 104 -18.46 13.01 -4.71
N ALA A 105 -18.37 13.04 -3.39
CA ALA A 105 -17.13 12.84 -2.64
C ALA A 105 -16.51 11.47 -2.93
N TRP A 106 -17.33 10.41 -2.92
CA TRP A 106 -16.87 9.06 -3.23
C TRP A 106 -16.46 8.93 -4.70
N PHE A 107 -17.20 9.55 -5.63
CA PHE A 107 -16.84 9.57 -7.05
C PHE A 107 -15.49 10.23 -7.28
N ALA A 108 -15.27 11.41 -6.70
CA ALA A 108 -14.00 12.12 -6.78
C ALA A 108 -12.85 11.29 -6.17
N PHE A 109 -13.04 10.77 -4.96
CA PHE A 109 -12.02 9.98 -4.27
C PHE A 109 -11.65 8.69 -5.01
N SER A 110 -12.64 7.92 -5.46
CA SER A 110 -12.41 6.68 -6.21
C SER A 110 -11.72 6.93 -7.55
N THR A 111 -12.07 8.01 -8.25
CA THR A 111 -11.41 8.43 -9.50
C THR A 111 -9.94 8.77 -9.26
N ILE A 112 -9.63 9.52 -8.19
CA ILE A 112 -8.25 9.83 -7.79
C ILE A 112 -7.47 8.54 -7.47
N CYS A 113 -8.06 7.61 -6.73
CA CYS A 113 -7.46 6.32 -6.41
C CYS A 113 -7.14 5.48 -7.66
N ILE A 114 -8.07 5.41 -8.62
CA ILE A 114 -7.88 4.67 -9.87
C ILE A 114 -6.79 5.31 -10.73
N GLY A 115 -6.82 6.64 -10.91
CA GLY A 115 -5.79 7.38 -11.62
C GLY A 115 -4.41 7.25 -10.95
N GLY A 116 -4.39 7.30 -9.62
CA GLY A 116 -3.20 7.08 -8.79
C GLY A 116 -2.63 5.67 -8.99
N LEU A 117 -3.46 4.63 -8.98
CA LEU A 117 -3.02 3.26 -9.23
C LEU A 117 -2.40 3.12 -10.63
N ALA A 118 -3.01 3.69 -11.66
CA ALA A 118 -2.46 3.70 -13.01
C ALA A 118 -1.09 4.41 -13.05
N LEU A 119 -0.98 5.58 -12.43
CA LEU A 119 0.27 6.31 -12.31
C LEU A 119 1.35 5.51 -11.55
N ALA A 120 0.97 4.84 -10.46
CA ALA A 120 1.84 3.98 -9.69
C ALA A 120 2.38 2.83 -10.55
N MET A 121 1.53 2.17 -11.35
CA MET A 121 1.96 1.15 -12.31
C MET A 121 2.95 1.72 -13.33
N MET A 122 2.72 2.94 -13.84
CA MET A 122 3.62 3.57 -14.81
C MET A 122 4.98 3.96 -14.25
N ILE A 123 5.03 4.47 -13.01
CA ILE A 123 6.27 4.94 -12.37
C ILE A 123 7.03 3.80 -11.69
N GLY A 124 6.32 2.79 -11.19
CA GLY A 124 6.87 1.79 -10.27
C GLY A 124 7.96 0.89 -10.87
N ALA A 125 8.06 0.82 -12.21
CA ALA A 125 9.10 0.08 -12.93
C ALA A 125 9.48 0.75 -14.27
N ARG A 126 10.68 0.44 -14.78
CA ARG A 126 11.20 0.93 -16.07
C ARG A 126 10.61 0.26 -17.32
N TYR A 127 9.90 -0.87 -17.17
CA TYR A 127 9.40 -1.73 -18.26
C TYR A 127 10.38 -1.87 -19.45
N ARG A 128 11.59 -2.37 -19.17
CA ARG A 128 12.62 -2.54 -20.22
C ARG A 128 12.45 -3.84 -20.99
N THR A 129 11.84 -4.83 -20.35
CA THR A 129 11.73 -6.19 -20.88
C THR A 129 10.29 -6.66 -20.82
N TRP A 130 9.93 -7.60 -21.69
CA TRP A 130 8.64 -8.30 -21.60
C TRP A 130 8.44 -9.03 -20.27
N LYS A 131 9.54 -9.41 -19.59
CA LYS A 131 9.48 -9.96 -18.23
C LYS A 131 8.92 -8.97 -17.22
N ASP A 132 9.23 -7.68 -17.36
CA ASP A 132 8.67 -6.62 -16.50
C ASP A 132 7.16 -6.44 -16.76
N VAL A 133 6.72 -6.60 -18.02
CA VAL A 133 5.29 -6.55 -18.39
C VAL A 133 4.55 -7.75 -17.79
N VAL A 134 5.11 -8.95 -17.92
CA VAL A 134 4.55 -10.15 -17.27
C VAL A 134 4.53 -9.99 -15.74
N ALA A 135 5.57 -9.40 -15.16
CA ALA A 135 5.64 -9.16 -13.72
C ALA A 135 4.52 -8.24 -13.23
N ILE A 136 4.22 -7.14 -13.95
CA ILE A 136 3.09 -6.28 -13.55
C ILE A 136 1.75 -6.96 -13.77
N MET A 137 1.57 -7.74 -14.85
CA MET A 137 0.32 -8.46 -15.09
C MET A 137 0.05 -9.47 -13.98
N LEU A 138 1.05 -10.27 -13.60
CA LEU A 138 0.94 -11.19 -12.47
C LEU A 138 0.75 -10.45 -11.14
N GLY A 139 1.47 -9.35 -10.93
CA GLY A 139 1.31 -8.51 -9.74
C GLY A 139 -0.11 -7.97 -9.59
N VAL A 140 -0.72 -7.50 -10.68
CA VAL A 140 -2.12 -7.07 -10.71
C VAL A 140 -3.06 -8.23 -10.44
N LEU A 141 -2.82 -9.42 -11.01
CA LEU A 141 -3.64 -10.61 -10.73
C LEU A 141 -3.61 -11.00 -9.25
N LEU A 142 -2.43 -11.01 -8.63
CA LEU A 142 -2.26 -11.32 -7.20
C LEU A 142 -2.91 -10.24 -6.31
N ALA A 143 -2.83 -8.98 -6.72
CA ALA A 143 -3.40 -7.84 -5.99
C ALA A 143 -4.89 -7.58 -6.31
N TRP A 144 -5.46 -8.23 -7.34
CA TRP A 144 -6.74 -7.85 -7.95
C TRP A 144 -7.87 -7.79 -6.94
N LYS A 145 -8.02 -8.84 -6.14
CA LYS A 145 -9.02 -8.89 -5.07
C LYS A 145 -8.83 -7.77 -4.05
N GLY A 146 -7.59 -7.46 -3.67
CA GLY A 146 -7.28 -6.36 -2.76
C GLY A 146 -7.62 -4.99 -3.37
N ILE A 147 -7.38 -4.79 -4.67
CA ILE A 147 -7.76 -3.56 -5.38
C ILE A 147 -9.29 -3.40 -5.38
N LEU A 148 -10.02 -4.47 -5.69
CA LEU A 148 -11.48 -4.43 -5.68
C LEU A 148 -12.03 -4.16 -4.30
N GLU A 149 -11.57 -4.89 -3.28
CA GLU A 149 -12.01 -4.67 -1.90
C GLU A 149 -11.65 -3.26 -1.39
N CYS A 150 -10.50 -2.70 -1.78
CA CYS A 150 -10.18 -1.31 -1.44
C CYS A 150 -11.24 -0.34 -1.97
N LEU A 151 -11.74 -0.54 -3.19
CA LEU A 151 -12.78 0.31 -3.78
C LEU A 151 -14.17 -0.03 -3.21
N ASP A 152 -14.52 -1.31 -3.05
CA ASP A 152 -15.81 -1.75 -2.51
C ASP A 152 -16.04 -1.25 -1.07
N TYR A 153 -14.99 -1.19 -0.25
CA TYR A 153 -15.08 -0.72 1.14
C TYR A 153 -14.70 0.76 1.32
N GLY A 154 -14.04 1.38 0.34
CA GLY A 154 -13.64 2.78 0.42
C GLY A 154 -12.37 3.01 1.24
N GLN A 155 -11.38 2.16 1.03
CA GLN A 155 -10.10 2.15 1.73
C GLN A 155 -9.11 3.17 1.18
N VAL A 156 -8.29 3.73 2.07
CA VAL A 156 -7.27 4.73 1.72
C VAL A 156 -5.99 4.12 1.15
N GLU A 157 -5.84 2.79 1.17
CA GLU A 157 -4.64 2.08 0.71
C GLU A 157 -4.34 2.37 -0.77
N LEU A 158 -5.36 2.48 -1.63
CA LEU A 158 -5.19 2.87 -3.03
C LEU A 158 -4.76 4.33 -3.21
N PHE A 159 -5.09 5.20 -2.26
CA PHE A 159 -4.62 6.58 -2.25
C PHE A 159 -3.16 6.67 -1.77
N ILE A 160 -2.81 5.87 -0.75
CA ILE A 160 -1.47 5.82 -0.14
C ILE A 160 -0.44 5.17 -1.08
N PHE A 161 -0.82 4.11 -1.80
CA PHE A 161 0.13 3.33 -2.59
C PHE A 161 0.89 4.15 -3.65
N PRO A 162 0.23 5.00 -4.46
CA PRO A 162 0.92 5.87 -5.43
C PRO A 162 1.90 6.84 -4.77
N ILE A 163 1.57 7.40 -3.60
CA ILE A 163 2.47 8.29 -2.84
C ILE A 163 3.77 7.54 -2.51
N LEU A 164 3.67 6.29 -2.04
CA LEU A 164 4.82 5.46 -1.69
C LEU A 164 5.69 5.12 -2.91
N ILE A 165 5.07 4.86 -4.07
CA ILE A 165 5.79 4.66 -5.32
C ILE A 165 6.51 5.93 -5.78
N VAL A 166 5.83 7.07 -5.76
CA VAL A 166 6.41 8.37 -6.13
C VAL A 166 7.57 8.71 -5.20
N ALA A 167 7.37 8.65 -3.88
CA ALA A 167 8.39 8.92 -2.87
C ALA A 167 9.64 8.05 -3.09
N THR A 168 9.46 6.76 -3.39
CA THR A 168 10.56 5.84 -3.70
C THR A 168 11.27 6.22 -5.00
N SER A 169 10.53 6.58 -6.05
CA SER A 169 11.09 6.89 -7.37
C SER A 169 11.95 8.16 -7.36
N ILE A 170 11.55 9.17 -6.57
CA ILE A 170 12.26 10.46 -6.51
C ILE A 170 13.33 10.49 -5.42
N TYR A 171 13.36 9.53 -4.50
CA TYR A 171 14.15 9.56 -3.27
C TYR A 171 15.63 9.92 -3.46
N THR A 172 16.30 9.34 -4.46
CA THR A 172 17.74 9.59 -4.70
C THR A 172 18.02 10.99 -5.22
N ARG A 173 17.10 11.56 -6.01
CA ARG A 173 17.23 12.90 -6.61
C ARG A 173 16.72 13.99 -5.67
N GLN A 174 15.52 13.79 -5.14
CA GLN A 174 14.74 14.73 -4.35
C GLN A 174 14.44 14.18 -2.95
N THR A 175 15.50 13.87 -2.20
CA THR A 175 15.41 13.26 -0.86
C THR A 175 14.53 14.04 0.11
N LEU A 176 14.58 15.37 0.08
CA LEU A 176 13.73 16.24 0.91
C LEU A 176 12.24 16.00 0.59
N LEU A 177 11.87 16.00 -0.70
CA LEU A 177 10.49 15.80 -1.13
C LEU A 177 10.00 14.38 -0.83
N ALA A 178 10.86 13.37 -0.98
CA ALA A 178 10.54 12.02 -0.53
C ALA A 178 10.27 11.99 0.99
N GLY A 179 11.08 12.70 1.79
CA GLY A 179 10.81 12.92 3.21
C GLY A 179 9.44 13.54 3.46
N VAL A 180 9.08 14.59 2.72
CA VAL A 180 7.77 15.25 2.83
C VAL A 180 6.62 14.27 2.53
N LEU A 181 6.73 13.48 1.45
CA LEU A 181 5.70 12.49 1.09
C LEU A 181 5.57 11.36 2.12
N ILE A 182 6.65 10.94 2.76
CA ILE A 182 6.59 9.92 3.82
C ILE A 182 6.08 10.50 5.14
N GLY A 183 6.42 11.76 5.47
CA GLY A 183 6.01 12.43 6.71
C GLY A 183 4.52 12.63 6.89
N MET A 184 3.74 12.63 5.81
CA MET A 184 2.28 12.73 5.91
C MET A 184 1.59 11.40 6.21
N LEU A 185 2.21 10.27 5.88
CA LEU A 185 1.55 8.96 5.93
C LEU A 185 1.04 8.55 7.32
N PRO A 186 1.75 8.80 8.44
CA PRO A 186 1.24 8.48 9.77
C PRO A 186 -0.07 9.19 10.11
N TRP A 187 -0.31 10.37 9.51
CA TRP A 187 -1.54 11.15 9.71
C TRP A 187 -2.70 10.66 8.84
N ILE A 188 -2.39 9.95 7.75
CA ILE A 188 -3.39 9.21 6.96
C ILE A 188 -3.74 7.91 7.67
N LYS A 189 -2.73 7.15 8.08
CA LYS A 189 -2.88 5.86 8.76
C LYS A 189 -1.65 5.61 9.64
N LEU A 190 -1.81 5.69 10.97
CA LEU A 190 -0.72 5.65 11.95
C LEU A 190 0.29 4.51 11.75
N PRO A 191 -0.12 3.25 11.47
CA PRO A 191 0.82 2.16 11.18
C PRO A 191 1.81 2.42 10.02
N LEU A 192 1.52 3.37 9.12
CA LEU A 192 2.44 3.74 8.04
C LEU A 192 3.67 4.50 8.52
N LEU A 193 3.77 4.88 9.80
CA LEU A 193 5.02 5.32 10.41
C LEU A 193 6.14 4.30 10.20
N PHE A 194 5.81 3.00 10.11
CA PHE A 194 6.76 1.94 9.77
C PHE A 194 7.48 2.18 8.43
N MET A 195 6.86 2.88 7.48
CA MET A 195 7.47 3.21 6.20
C MET A 195 8.64 4.21 6.34
N LEU A 196 8.87 4.80 7.52
CA LEU A 196 10.10 5.54 7.80
C LEU A 196 11.36 4.64 7.73
N VAL A 197 11.25 3.39 8.17
CA VAL A 197 12.38 2.45 8.31
C VAL A 197 13.15 2.22 7.00
N PRO A 198 12.52 1.84 5.87
CA PRO A 198 13.24 1.64 4.62
C PRO A 198 14.03 2.88 4.16
N PHE A 199 13.45 4.07 4.32
CA PHE A 199 14.07 5.32 3.89
C PHE A 199 15.18 5.78 4.84
N PHE A 200 15.03 5.52 6.14
CA PHE A 200 16.09 5.72 7.13
C PHE A 200 17.30 4.86 6.81
N LEU A 201 17.09 3.56 6.56
CA LEU A 201 18.17 2.62 6.19
C LEU A 201 18.81 2.98 4.85
N ALA A 202 18.01 3.38 3.87
CA ALA A 202 18.52 3.88 2.59
C ALA A 202 19.27 5.22 2.74
N SER A 203 19.00 6.00 3.79
CA SER A 203 19.66 7.28 4.05
C SER A 203 21.00 7.12 4.75
N SER A 204 21.11 6.12 5.63
CA SER A 204 22.29 5.87 6.45
C SER A 204 23.39 5.07 5.72
N ARG A 205 23.04 4.40 4.62
CA ARG A 205 23.97 3.53 3.88
C ARG A 205 24.56 4.24 2.65
N ARG A 206 25.82 3.93 2.31
CA ARG A 206 26.48 4.45 1.10
C ARG A 206 25.79 3.93 -0.16
N GLU A 207 25.64 4.79 -1.16
CA GLU A 207 25.19 4.36 -2.48
C GLU A 207 26.23 3.49 -3.18
N ARG A 208 25.77 2.66 -4.13
CA ARG A 208 26.65 1.93 -5.04
C ARG A 208 27.37 2.85 -6.03
N GLU A 209 26.83 4.05 -6.30
CA GLU A 209 27.36 4.97 -7.31
C GLU A 209 27.29 6.42 -6.79
N GLY A 210 28.46 7.02 -6.53
CA GLY A 210 28.75 8.47 -6.64
C GLY A 210 27.86 9.55 -6.00
N GLY A 211 26.81 9.23 -5.24
CA GLY A 211 25.87 10.26 -4.79
C GLY A 211 26.17 10.91 -3.44
N LYS A 212 25.19 11.69 -2.96
CA LYS A 212 25.31 12.58 -1.79
C LYS A 212 25.85 11.82 -0.57
N PRO A 213 26.71 12.45 0.27
CA PRO A 213 27.18 11.85 1.53
C PRO A 213 25.98 11.38 2.38
N PRO A 214 26.06 10.19 3.03
CA PRO A 214 24.96 9.64 3.81
C PRO A 214 24.38 10.63 4.82
N LEU A 215 25.23 11.37 5.53
CA LEU A 215 24.81 12.36 6.52
C LEU A 215 23.95 13.48 5.91
N ARG A 216 24.31 14.02 4.74
CA ARG A 216 23.55 15.08 4.08
C ARG A 216 22.17 14.57 3.65
N ARG A 217 22.11 13.34 3.15
CA ARG A 217 20.87 12.70 2.71
C ARG A 217 19.94 12.44 3.89
N LEU A 218 20.47 11.87 4.96
CA LEU A 218 19.75 11.62 6.20
C LEU A 218 19.14 12.93 6.74
N LYS A 219 19.94 14.00 6.82
CA LYS A 219 19.45 15.32 7.22
C LYS A 219 18.32 15.81 6.32
N LEU A 220 18.50 15.79 4.99
CA LEU A 220 17.46 16.22 4.05
C LEU A 220 16.18 15.40 4.17
N PHE A 221 16.28 14.08 4.27
CA PHE A 221 15.12 13.20 4.42
C PHE A 221 14.37 13.52 5.71
N PHE A 222 15.07 13.58 6.85
CA PHE A 222 14.44 13.88 8.14
C PHE A 222 13.87 15.30 8.21
N SER A 223 14.55 16.30 7.64
CA SER A 223 14.01 17.66 7.57
C SER A 223 12.67 17.67 6.81
N GLY A 224 12.59 16.96 5.67
CA GLY A 224 11.35 16.86 4.91
C GLY A 224 10.27 16.08 5.65
N PHE A 225 10.64 14.95 6.27
CA PHE A 225 9.76 14.12 7.08
C PHE A 225 9.17 14.90 8.26
N LEU A 226 10.00 15.55 9.07
CA LEU A 226 9.57 16.34 10.22
C LEU A 226 8.72 17.54 9.80
N LEU A 227 9.14 18.29 8.77
CA LEU A 227 8.37 19.41 8.23
C LEU A 227 6.95 18.98 7.86
N SER A 228 6.83 17.91 7.09
CA SER A 228 5.54 17.36 6.69
C SER A 228 4.77 16.80 7.87
N SER A 229 5.42 16.07 8.78
CA SER A 229 4.75 15.47 9.94
C SER A 229 4.15 16.55 10.85
N VAL A 230 4.88 17.65 11.09
CA VAL A 230 4.37 18.80 11.87
C VAL A 230 3.25 19.52 11.11
N PHE A 231 3.42 19.72 9.80
CA PHE A 231 2.38 20.31 8.97
C PHE A 231 1.09 19.49 9.03
N TRP A 232 1.13 18.18 8.79
CA TRP A 232 -0.06 17.34 8.79
C TRP A 232 -0.68 17.12 10.17
N GLY A 233 0.14 17.10 11.22
CA GLY A 233 -0.32 16.90 12.58
C GLY A 233 -0.89 18.13 13.27
N ALA A 234 -0.34 19.31 12.95
CA ALA A 234 -0.69 20.55 13.62
C ALA A 234 -0.99 21.69 12.64
N GLY A 235 -0.17 21.87 11.61
CA GLY A 235 -0.30 22.96 10.64
C GLY A 235 -1.64 22.95 9.89
N LEU A 236 -1.92 21.88 9.14
CA LEU A 236 -3.13 21.71 8.33
C LEU A 236 -4.40 21.75 9.19
N PRO A 237 -4.51 21.02 10.32
CA PRO A 237 -5.65 21.18 11.23
C PRO A 237 -5.83 22.62 11.73
N SER A 238 -4.75 23.30 12.11
CA SER A 238 -4.83 24.68 12.61
C SER A 238 -5.26 25.66 11.53
N LEU A 239 -4.81 25.46 10.28
CA LEU A 239 -5.24 26.26 9.13
C LEU A 239 -6.71 26.01 8.78
N ALA A 240 -7.18 24.76 8.87
CA ALA A 240 -8.55 24.40 8.53
C ALA A 240 -9.58 24.76 9.61
N PHE A 241 -9.20 24.65 10.88
CA PHE A 241 -10.16 24.72 12.00
C PHE A 241 -9.86 25.82 13.03
N GLY A 242 -8.71 26.48 12.93
CA GLY A 242 -8.15 27.35 13.98
C GLY A 242 -7.35 26.54 15.03
N PRO A 243 -6.34 27.15 15.67
CA PRO A 243 -5.39 26.44 16.55
C PRO A 243 -6.06 25.81 17.79
N ASP A 244 -6.93 26.54 18.47
CA ASP A 244 -7.58 26.03 19.69
C ASP A 244 -8.52 24.86 19.38
N ARG A 245 -9.25 24.94 18.27
CA ARG A 245 -10.16 23.88 17.84
C ARG A 245 -9.40 22.66 17.33
N ALA A 246 -8.31 22.88 16.59
CA ALA A 246 -7.42 21.81 16.15
C ALA A 246 -6.86 21.01 17.34
N LEU A 247 -6.42 21.70 18.40
CA LEU A 247 -5.95 21.05 19.62
C LEU A 247 -7.03 20.16 20.26
N LYS A 248 -8.26 20.68 20.41
CA LYS A 248 -9.39 19.91 20.96
C LYS A 248 -9.74 18.68 20.12
N LEU A 249 -9.69 18.81 18.79
CA LEU A 249 -9.89 17.68 17.88
C LEU A 249 -8.80 16.62 18.02
N SER A 250 -7.53 17.03 18.09
CA SER A 250 -6.40 16.12 18.32
C SER A 250 -6.49 15.39 19.66
N GLN A 251 -6.89 16.08 20.73
CA GLN A 251 -7.12 15.48 22.05
C GLN A 251 -8.25 14.46 22.01
N SER A 252 -9.36 14.79 21.33
CA SER A 252 -10.51 13.89 21.17
C SER A 252 -10.14 12.64 20.37
N TRP A 253 -9.41 12.81 19.27
CA TRP A 253 -8.90 11.71 18.46
C TRP A 253 -7.97 10.79 19.26
N TYR A 254 -7.03 11.37 20.00
CA TYR A 254 -6.11 10.62 20.86
C TYR A 254 -6.85 9.84 21.96
N ALA A 255 -7.85 10.46 22.61
CA ALA A 255 -8.67 9.79 23.62
C ALA A 255 -9.38 8.56 23.04
N VAL A 256 -9.98 8.69 21.86
CA VAL A 256 -10.65 7.57 21.18
C VAL A 256 -9.67 6.47 20.78
N ILE A 257 -8.43 6.78 20.39
CA ILE A 257 -7.39 5.78 20.13
C ILE A 257 -7.02 5.02 21.41
N ARG A 258 -6.85 5.75 22.52
CA ARG A 258 -6.44 5.18 23.80
C ARG A 258 -7.47 4.18 24.35
N ASP A 259 -8.75 4.50 24.19
CA ASP A 259 -9.84 3.76 24.82
C ASP A 259 -10.38 2.60 23.93
N GLN A 260 -9.68 2.23 22.85
CA GLN A 260 -10.11 1.15 21.95
C GLN A 260 -10.03 -0.23 22.61
N PRO A 261 -11.05 -1.09 22.42
CA PRO A 261 -11.06 -2.42 23.01
C PRO A 261 -10.11 -3.36 22.25
N ALA A 262 -9.41 -4.23 22.99
CA ALA A 262 -8.40 -5.14 22.43
C ALA A 262 -8.97 -6.14 21.40
N ASN A 263 -10.25 -6.51 21.53
CA ASN A 263 -10.93 -7.42 20.62
C ASN A 263 -11.02 -6.89 19.18
N LEU A 264 -10.96 -5.57 18.98
CA LEU A 264 -10.93 -4.96 17.65
C LEU A 264 -9.69 -5.39 16.85
N PHE A 265 -8.59 -5.69 17.53
CA PHE A 265 -7.33 -6.12 16.93
C PHE A 265 -7.22 -7.64 16.79
N LEU A 266 -8.17 -8.41 17.32
CA LEU A 266 -8.14 -9.89 17.29
C LEU A 266 -9.27 -10.49 16.44
N ASN A 267 -10.04 -9.66 15.74
CA ASN A 267 -11.14 -10.13 14.90
C ASN A 267 -10.67 -10.91 13.67
N ASN A 268 -11.58 -11.66 13.04
CA ASN A 268 -11.32 -12.51 11.87
C ASN A 268 -11.02 -11.71 10.58
N ILE A 269 -11.10 -10.38 10.62
CA ILE A 269 -10.78 -9.50 9.49
C ILE A 269 -9.30 -9.09 9.53
N ASN A 270 -8.70 -9.01 10.72
CA ASN A 270 -7.28 -8.69 10.88
C ASN A 270 -6.37 -9.85 10.45
N GLN A 271 -5.47 -9.63 9.53
CA GLN A 271 -4.54 -10.64 9.00
C GLN A 271 -3.09 -10.35 9.38
N SER A 272 -2.88 -9.55 10.44
CA SER A 272 -1.57 -9.37 11.03
C SER A 272 -1.02 -10.68 11.60
N LEU A 273 0.30 -10.77 11.71
CA LEU A 273 0.97 -11.88 12.41
C LEU A 273 0.48 -12.00 13.84
N TRP A 274 0.26 -10.85 14.50
CA TRP A 274 -0.27 -10.80 15.85
C TRP A 274 -1.65 -11.48 15.97
N ALA A 275 -2.62 -11.08 15.13
CA ALA A 275 -3.95 -11.68 15.14
C ALA A 275 -3.91 -13.18 14.78
N SER A 276 -3.06 -13.56 13.82
CA SER A 276 -2.97 -14.95 13.34
C SER A 276 -2.36 -15.89 14.38
N VAL A 277 -1.26 -15.47 15.02
CA VAL A 277 -0.64 -16.21 16.11
C VAL A 277 -1.59 -16.30 17.31
N GLY A 278 -2.33 -15.22 17.60
CA GLY A 278 -3.39 -15.25 18.61
C GLY A 278 -4.43 -16.35 18.34
N ARG A 279 -4.86 -16.53 17.08
CA ARG A 279 -5.79 -17.62 16.73
C ARG A 279 -5.15 -19.00 16.86
N TRP A 280 -3.92 -19.18 16.36
CA TRP A 280 -3.25 -20.49 16.37
C TRP A 280 -2.94 -21.02 17.77
N VAL A 281 -2.77 -20.14 18.75
CA VAL A 281 -2.44 -20.50 20.13
C VAL A 281 -3.70 -20.66 21.00
N GLU A 282 -4.91 -20.56 20.42
CA GLU A 282 -6.21 -20.68 21.09
C GLU A 282 -6.31 -19.88 22.40
N LEU A 283 -6.71 -18.60 22.28
CA LEU A 283 -6.83 -17.58 23.35
C LEU A 283 -7.82 -17.89 24.49
N HIS A 284 -8.01 -19.13 24.92
CA HIS A 284 -8.92 -19.49 26.02
C HIS A 284 -8.39 -19.09 27.41
N TYR A 285 -7.11 -18.70 27.54
CA TYR A 285 -6.51 -18.26 28.81
C TYR A 285 -5.83 -16.90 28.72
N ALA A 286 -6.06 -16.00 29.68
CA ALA A 286 -5.49 -14.64 29.71
C ALA A 286 -3.95 -14.57 29.65
N HIS A 287 -3.25 -15.65 30.05
CA HIS A 287 -1.78 -15.77 29.99
C HIS A 287 -1.25 -16.03 28.56
N SER A 288 -2.12 -16.38 27.61
CA SER A 288 -1.75 -16.72 26.22
C SER A 288 -1.51 -15.51 25.32
N HIS A 289 -2.05 -14.32 25.65
CA HIS A 289 -1.84 -13.10 24.86
C HIS A 289 -0.37 -12.66 24.86
N LEU A 290 0.30 -12.72 26.01
CA LEU A 290 1.72 -12.35 26.10
C LEU A 290 2.61 -13.35 25.34
N ALA A 291 2.27 -14.65 25.39
CA ALA A 291 2.98 -15.68 24.62
C ALA A 291 2.81 -15.48 23.11
N ALA A 292 1.59 -15.20 22.66
CA ALA A 292 1.33 -14.87 21.26
C ALA A 292 2.07 -13.58 20.83
N LEU A 293 2.20 -12.57 21.72
CA LEU A 293 2.93 -11.32 21.41
C LEU A 293 4.41 -11.63 21.26
N GLY A 294 4.94 -12.45 22.16
CA GLY A 294 6.32 -12.94 22.11
C GLY A 294 6.61 -13.66 20.80
N ILE A 295 5.77 -14.62 20.41
CA ILE A 295 5.93 -15.38 19.16
C ILE A 295 5.83 -14.46 17.94
N ALA A 296 4.78 -13.64 17.85
CA ALA A 296 4.60 -12.71 16.74
C ALA A 296 5.75 -11.70 16.65
N GLY A 297 6.25 -11.23 17.79
CA GLY A 297 7.42 -10.34 17.91
C GLY A 297 8.70 -11.00 17.42
N VAL A 298 8.97 -12.25 17.81
CA VAL A 298 10.13 -13.02 17.33
C VAL A 298 10.07 -13.22 15.82
N ILE A 299 8.94 -13.69 15.29
CA ILE A 299 8.77 -13.90 13.83
C ILE A 299 8.95 -12.57 13.07
N SER A 300 8.32 -11.51 13.55
CA SER A 300 8.44 -10.18 12.93
C SER A 300 9.88 -9.66 12.97
N GLY A 301 10.58 -9.83 14.10
CA GLY A 301 11.98 -9.46 14.26
C GLY A 301 12.90 -10.22 13.31
N LEU A 302 12.68 -11.54 13.13
CA LEU A 302 13.42 -12.36 12.17
C LEU A 302 13.19 -11.90 10.73
N LEU A 303 11.93 -11.71 10.32
CA LEU A 303 11.58 -11.25 8.97
C LEU A 303 12.16 -9.85 8.69
N LEU A 304 12.06 -8.94 9.66
CA LEU A 304 12.65 -7.60 9.57
C LEU A 304 14.17 -7.68 9.46
N GLY A 305 14.83 -8.49 10.28
CA GLY A 305 16.27 -8.69 10.24
C GLY A 305 16.76 -9.18 8.88
N ILE A 306 16.10 -10.21 8.32
CA ILE A 306 16.40 -10.71 6.97
C ILE A 306 16.20 -9.61 5.94
N LEU A 307 15.11 -8.85 6.00
CA LEU A 307 14.82 -7.75 5.08
C LEU A 307 15.91 -6.66 5.12
N VAL A 308 16.33 -6.26 6.33
CA VAL A 308 17.38 -5.26 6.55
C VAL A 308 18.74 -5.73 6.00
N ILE A 309 19.06 -7.02 6.15
CA ILE A 309 20.30 -7.64 5.65
C ILE A 309 20.28 -7.75 4.13
N ARG A 310 19.16 -8.21 3.55
CA ARG A 310 19.02 -8.48 2.10
C ARG A 310 18.86 -7.22 1.26
N ARG A 311 18.46 -6.10 1.87
CA ARG A 311 18.30 -4.80 1.19
C ARG A 311 19.25 -3.73 1.74
N PRO A 312 20.58 -3.88 1.56
CA PRO A 312 21.58 -2.96 2.09
C PRO A 312 21.66 -1.61 1.37
N TYR A 313 20.99 -1.40 0.25
CA TYR A 313 21.21 -0.19 -0.57
C TYR A 313 19.93 0.60 -0.82
N ALA A 314 20.11 1.90 -1.02
CA ALA A 314 19.08 2.80 -1.50
C ALA A 314 18.51 2.31 -2.85
N PRO A 315 17.22 2.55 -3.12
CA PRO A 315 16.62 2.16 -4.39
C PRO A 315 17.29 2.90 -5.54
N THR A 316 17.47 2.24 -6.69
CA THR A 316 17.56 3.02 -7.93
C THR A 316 16.18 3.62 -8.18
N ALA A 317 16.11 4.85 -8.71
CA ALA A 317 14.86 5.60 -8.97
C ALA A 317 13.80 4.85 -9.80
N GLN A 318 14.15 3.67 -10.29
CA GLN A 318 13.58 3.02 -11.44
C GLN A 318 13.24 1.53 -11.13
N ASP A 319 13.34 1.16 -9.85
CA ASP A 319 13.05 -0.16 -9.28
C ASP A 319 12.12 -0.06 -8.04
N SER A 320 11.24 0.95 -8.03
CA SER A 320 10.45 1.30 -6.86
C SER A 320 9.58 0.14 -6.36
N PHE A 321 8.87 -0.57 -7.25
CA PHE A 321 8.08 -1.75 -6.86
C PHE A 321 8.91 -2.83 -6.20
N ALA A 322 10.03 -3.21 -6.82
CA ALA A 322 10.87 -4.28 -6.31
C ALA A 322 11.53 -3.94 -4.97
N TRP A 323 11.71 -2.65 -4.68
CA TRP A 323 12.33 -2.19 -3.44
C TRP A 323 11.33 -1.98 -2.31
N ILE A 324 10.21 -1.30 -2.56
CA ILE A 324 9.26 -0.93 -1.50
C ILE A 324 8.29 -2.05 -1.13
N THR A 325 7.96 -2.95 -2.06
CA THR A 325 6.95 -4.00 -1.83
C THR A 325 7.25 -4.89 -0.62
N PRO A 326 8.47 -5.43 -0.42
CA PRO A 326 8.77 -6.20 0.79
C PRO A 326 8.48 -5.42 2.08
N TRP A 327 8.76 -4.11 2.09
CA TRP A 327 8.48 -3.25 3.25
C TRP A 327 6.98 -3.02 3.45
N LEU A 328 6.21 -2.90 2.37
CA LEU A 328 4.76 -2.79 2.45
C LEU A 328 4.12 -4.08 3.00
N ILE A 329 4.57 -5.25 2.51
CA ILE A 329 4.11 -6.55 3.00
C ILE A 329 4.47 -6.70 4.48
N MET A 330 5.71 -6.39 4.83
CA MET A 330 6.16 -6.43 6.23
C MET A 330 5.34 -5.46 7.10
N GLY A 331 5.08 -4.25 6.60
CA GLY A 331 4.23 -3.26 7.26
C GLY A 331 2.82 -3.78 7.51
N GLN A 332 2.23 -4.51 6.56
CA GLN A 332 0.95 -5.19 6.78
C GLN A 332 1.08 -6.30 7.83
N LEU A 333 2.08 -7.17 7.75
CA LEU A 333 2.23 -8.27 8.72
C LEU A 333 2.35 -7.79 10.18
N VAL A 334 2.95 -6.62 10.43
CA VAL A 334 3.07 -6.04 11.79
C VAL A 334 1.97 -5.05 12.16
N ASN A 335 1.17 -4.60 11.18
CA ASN A 335 0.15 -3.59 11.41
C ASN A 335 -1.07 -4.22 12.13
N PRO A 336 -1.46 -3.76 13.33
CA PRO A 336 -2.62 -4.29 14.04
C PRO A 336 -3.95 -3.99 13.33
N LEU A 337 -3.95 -3.19 12.28
CA LEU A 337 -5.08 -2.88 11.39
C LEU A 337 -4.80 -3.40 9.96
N SER A 338 -4.12 -4.53 9.88
CA SER A 338 -3.75 -5.14 8.61
C SER A 338 -4.87 -5.99 8.07
N TRP A 339 -5.85 -5.31 7.51
CA TRP A 339 -6.99 -5.95 6.91
C TRP A 339 -6.65 -6.54 5.54
N ARG A 340 -7.42 -7.53 5.13
CA ARG A 340 -7.21 -8.32 3.89
C ARG A 340 -6.97 -7.50 2.62
N TRP A 341 -7.52 -6.29 2.54
CA TRP A 341 -7.37 -5.38 1.41
C TRP A 341 -5.98 -4.74 1.29
N GLY A 342 -5.11 -4.87 2.31
CA GLY A 342 -3.67 -4.59 2.20
C GLY A 342 -2.97 -5.37 1.09
N SER A 343 -3.65 -6.37 0.50
CA SER A 343 -3.21 -7.11 -0.70
C SER A 343 -2.94 -6.22 -1.92
N VAL A 344 -3.45 -4.99 -1.97
CA VAL A 344 -3.05 -4.00 -3.01
C VAL A 344 -1.54 -3.77 -3.06
N TYR A 345 -0.86 -3.86 -1.90
CA TYR A 345 0.58 -3.69 -1.80
C TYR A 345 1.39 -4.84 -2.39
N LEU A 346 0.75 -5.97 -2.75
CA LEU A 346 1.39 -7.11 -3.39
C LEU A 346 1.69 -6.88 -4.87
N LEU A 347 1.22 -5.77 -5.45
CA LEU A 347 1.36 -5.48 -6.88
C LEU A 347 2.82 -5.50 -7.35
N GLY A 348 3.78 -5.12 -6.51
CA GLY A 348 5.20 -5.18 -6.84
C GLY A 348 5.92 -6.49 -6.47
N SER A 349 5.21 -7.49 -5.96
CA SER A 349 5.81 -8.73 -5.44
C SER A 349 6.52 -9.53 -6.53
N CYS A 350 5.90 -9.65 -7.72
CA CYS A 350 6.52 -10.33 -8.87
C CYS A 350 7.80 -9.63 -9.33
N PHE A 351 7.87 -8.30 -9.27
CA PHE A 351 9.11 -7.57 -9.56
C PHE A 351 10.22 -7.88 -8.55
N ALA A 352 9.88 -7.94 -7.26
CA ALA A 352 10.83 -8.28 -6.22
C ALA A 352 11.28 -9.75 -6.31
N ALA A 353 10.38 -10.67 -6.66
CA ALA A 353 10.63 -12.10 -6.74
C ALA A 353 11.42 -12.51 -7.99
N PHE A 354 11.20 -11.85 -9.14
CA PHE A 354 11.91 -12.19 -10.40
C PHE A 354 13.31 -11.56 -10.53
N ARG A 355 13.71 -10.68 -9.60
CA ARG A 355 14.98 -9.93 -9.70
C ARG A 355 16.24 -10.50 -9.01
N PRO A 356 16.22 -11.37 -7.98
CA PRO A 356 17.46 -11.82 -7.33
C PRO A 356 18.04 -13.14 -7.89
N GLY A 357 19.35 -13.35 -7.67
CA GLY A 357 20.26 -14.22 -8.42
C GLY A 357 20.08 -15.75 -8.33
N ARG A 358 20.90 -16.49 -9.09
CA ARG A 358 20.79 -17.93 -9.43
C ARG A 358 20.73 -18.94 -8.27
N ARG A 359 20.92 -18.53 -7.01
CA ARG A 359 21.02 -19.49 -5.89
C ARG A 359 19.63 -19.82 -5.37
N PHE A 360 19.31 -21.12 -5.33
CA PHE A 360 18.07 -21.72 -4.81
C PHE A 360 16.81 -21.65 -5.71
N LEU A 361 16.97 -21.93 -7.01
CA LEU A 361 15.84 -22.03 -7.96
C LEU A 361 14.74 -23.02 -7.50
N TRP A 362 15.12 -24.16 -6.90
CA TRP A 362 14.16 -25.18 -6.46
C TRP A 362 13.30 -24.71 -5.27
N LEU A 363 13.91 -24.09 -4.24
CA LEU A 363 13.17 -23.49 -3.10
C LEU A 363 12.21 -22.41 -3.58
N ARG A 364 12.62 -21.61 -4.56
CA ARG A 364 11.73 -20.61 -5.19
C ARG A 364 10.59 -21.24 -5.95
N GLY A 365 10.83 -22.34 -6.67
CA GLY A 365 9.77 -23.12 -7.31
C GLY A 365 8.74 -23.59 -6.30
N ILE A 366 9.18 -24.17 -5.18
CA ILE A 366 8.30 -24.60 -4.08
C ILE A 366 7.52 -23.42 -3.50
N LEU A 367 8.19 -22.29 -3.24
CA LEU A 367 7.52 -21.10 -2.71
C LEU A 367 6.48 -20.54 -3.69
N TRP A 368 6.75 -20.53 -4.99
CA TRP A 368 5.78 -20.13 -6.01
C TRP A 368 4.58 -21.07 -6.07
N VAL A 369 4.80 -22.39 -5.97
CA VAL A 369 3.72 -23.37 -5.87
C VAL A 369 2.90 -23.11 -4.60
N GLY A 370 3.54 -22.88 -3.47
CA GLY A 370 2.88 -22.51 -2.21
C GLY A 370 2.04 -21.24 -2.34
N VAL A 371 2.59 -20.18 -2.95
CA VAL A 371 1.87 -18.93 -3.23
C VAL A 371 0.66 -19.17 -4.14
N LEU A 372 0.80 -20.02 -5.17
CA LEU A 372 -0.31 -20.38 -6.06
C LEU A 372 -1.42 -21.10 -5.30
N VAL A 373 -1.08 -22.11 -4.49
CA VAL A 373 -2.04 -22.83 -3.66
C VAL A 373 -2.76 -21.87 -2.70
N LEU A 374 -2.01 -21.06 -1.97
CA LEU A 374 -2.56 -20.07 -1.04
C LEU A 374 -3.40 -19.00 -1.74
N PHE A 375 -3.05 -18.63 -2.97
CA PHE A 375 -3.86 -17.72 -3.79
C PHE A 375 -5.17 -18.36 -4.24
N LEU A 376 -5.15 -19.63 -4.68
CA LEU A 376 -6.34 -20.39 -5.06
C LEU A 376 -7.29 -20.59 -3.88
N LEU A 377 -6.75 -20.83 -2.68
CA LEU A 377 -7.53 -20.89 -1.43
C LEU A 377 -8.24 -19.57 -1.08
N GLN A 378 -7.91 -18.46 -1.74
CA GLN A 378 -8.62 -17.19 -1.57
C GLN A 378 -9.70 -16.95 -2.64
N GLN A 379 -9.86 -17.88 -3.59
CA GLN A 379 -10.83 -17.78 -4.67
C GLN A 379 -12.09 -18.60 -4.34
N ASN A 380 -13.24 -17.92 -4.28
CA ASN A 380 -14.53 -18.55 -4.02
C ASN A 380 -14.84 -19.78 -4.90
N PRO A 381 -14.61 -19.74 -6.24
CA PRO A 381 -14.87 -20.90 -7.08
C PRO A 381 -14.07 -22.13 -6.68
N PHE A 382 -12.80 -21.95 -6.31
CA PHE A 382 -11.91 -23.04 -5.92
C PHE A 382 -12.33 -23.62 -4.57
N VAL A 383 -12.53 -22.76 -3.57
CA VAL A 383 -12.88 -23.19 -2.22
C VAL A 383 -14.24 -23.90 -2.18
N LYS A 384 -15.24 -23.40 -2.91
CA LYS A 384 -16.55 -24.06 -3.02
C LYS A 384 -16.47 -25.38 -3.80
N GLY A 385 -15.84 -25.36 -4.97
CA GLY A 385 -15.84 -26.51 -5.88
C GLY A 385 -14.90 -27.64 -5.47
N VAL A 386 -13.78 -27.33 -4.79
CA VAL A 386 -12.74 -28.31 -4.46
C VAL A 386 -12.76 -28.69 -2.98
N LEU A 387 -12.95 -27.72 -2.08
CA LEU A 387 -12.90 -27.96 -0.63
C LEU A 387 -14.28 -28.14 0.02
N GLY A 388 -15.37 -27.90 -0.73
CA GLY A 388 -16.72 -27.98 -0.21
C GLY A 388 -17.06 -26.94 0.87
N LEU A 389 -16.24 -25.89 1.04
CA LEU A 389 -16.50 -24.84 2.00
C LEU A 389 -17.50 -23.82 1.43
N SER A 390 -18.25 -23.18 2.33
CA SER A 390 -19.30 -22.22 1.95
C SER A 390 -18.71 -20.94 1.35
N HIS A 391 -17.57 -20.50 1.87
CA HIS A 391 -16.91 -19.28 1.43
C HIS A 391 -15.43 -19.30 1.86
N TRP A 392 -14.55 -18.64 1.12
CA TRP A 392 -13.13 -18.57 1.46
C TRP A 392 -12.83 -17.88 2.81
N THR A 393 -13.79 -17.13 3.37
CA THR A 393 -13.67 -16.51 4.69
C THR A 393 -13.55 -17.54 5.81
N ASP A 394 -14.03 -18.76 5.58
CA ASP A 394 -13.93 -19.87 6.53
C ASP A 394 -12.45 -20.23 6.79
N LEU A 395 -11.56 -19.89 5.86
CA LEU A 395 -10.11 -20.07 5.97
C LEU A 395 -9.39 -18.90 6.69
N HIS A 396 -10.09 -17.84 7.06
CA HIS A 396 -9.48 -16.71 7.79
C HIS A 396 -9.00 -17.13 9.17
N GLU A 397 -9.76 -17.96 9.87
CA GLU A 397 -9.42 -18.41 11.21
C GLU A 397 -8.12 -19.22 11.21
N MET A 398 -7.85 -19.90 10.10
CA MET A 398 -6.64 -20.69 9.87
C MET A 398 -5.40 -19.84 9.52
N GLY A 399 -5.54 -18.53 9.28
CA GLY A 399 -4.43 -17.63 8.98
C GLY A 399 -3.87 -17.77 7.55
N VAL A 400 -4.67 -18.28 6.60
CA VAL A 400 -4.25 -18.52 5.21
C VAL A 400 -3.74 -17.26 4.50
N ILE A 401 -4.36 -16.10 4.76
CA ILE A 401 -3.95 -14.82 4.15
C ILE A 401 -2.59 -14.36 4.69
N THR A 402 -2.37 -14.53 5.99
CA THR A 402 -1.10 -14.21 6.63
C THR A 402 0.02 -15.08 6.09
N LEU A 403 -0.23 -16.40 5.94
CA LEU A 403 0.72 -17.32 5.30
C LEU A 403 1.00 -16.93 3.85
N TYR A 404 -0.02 -16.52 3.10
CA TYR A 404 0.14 -16.02 1.73
C TYR A 404 1.07 -14.81 1.65
N TRP A 405 0.90 -13.83 2.55
CA TRP A 405 1.76 -12.65 2.62
C TRP A 405 3.17 -12.99 3.09
N VAL A 406 3.34 -13.88 4.06
CA VAL A 406 4.66 -14.36 4.50
C VAL A 406 5.37 -15.04 3.32
N ALA A 407 4.69 -15.91 2.58
CA ALA A 407 5.27 -16.59 1.41
C ALA A 407 5.70 -15.58 0.32
N LEU A 408 4.89 -14.56 0.04
CA LEU A 408 5.24 -13.50 -0.90
C LEU A 408 6.38 -12.61 -0.39
N LEU A 409 6.46 -12.33 0.91
CA LEU A 409 7.59 -11.63 1.50
C LEU A 409 8.87 -12.45 1.32
N LEU A 410 8.84 -13.75 1.66
CA LEU A 410 9.98 -14.65 1.49
C LEU A 410 10.45 -14.77 0.03
N LEU A 411 9.52 -14.78 -0.94
CA LEU A 411 9.86 -14.73 -2.36
C LEU A 411 10.53 -13.41 -2.76
N SER A 412 10.19 -12.32 -2.07
CA SER A 412 10.67 -10.96 -2.37
C SER A 412 12.01 -10.61 -1.69
N LEU A 413 12.48 -11.47 -0.79
CA LEU A 413 13.78 -11.42 -0.07
C LEU A 413 14.88 -12.17 -0.83
#